data_AF-A0A388P1R3-F1
#
_entry.id   AF-A0A388P1R3-F1
#
_cell.length_a   1.000
_cell.length_b   1.000
_cell.length_c   1.000
_cell.angle_alpha   90.00
_cell.angle_beta   90.00
_cell.angle_gamma   90.00
#
_symmetry.space_group_name_H-M   'P 1'
#
loop_
_entity.id
_entity.type
_entity.pdbx_description
1 polymer ?
#
loop_
_entity_poly.entity_id
_entity_poly.type
_entity_poly.pdbx_seq_one_letter_code
_entity_poly.pdbx_strand_id
1 'polypeptide(L)'
;MNRSENPFIAFLVIITAPIAAGALLLTWAPSNHFFDFSPKYDGYVPARDISTTVDTVQDATLTVFCDQSADRGSLGTAWAIDKEVLQIESAKALLVTNHHVIEDCIKPGSKLSVAKLFGKKRDAKLLIYDKKNDLALLEVDMKLKPLELSDAFMNSGYWVMSLGSAAGYEGSVSFGNIINTTYDEVLFTNNISEGNSGGALIDNEGKVVGVITWGVNNEREQYNGAKSLDALCLKIIKCEYQYDGEKTWYNWND
;
A
#
# COMPACT_ATOMS: atom_id res chain seq x y z
N MET A 1 -44.71 49.23 28.92
CA MET A 1 -43.45 48.46 29.07
C MET A 1 -42.44 49.03 28.09
N ASN A 2 -41.66 50.02 28.52
CA ASN A 2 -40.71 50.73 27.67
C ASN A 2 -39.36 50.03 27.79
N ARG A 3 -39.03 49.15 26.84
CA ARG A 3 -37.65 48.66 26.71
C ARG A 3 -36.85 49.85 26.19
N SER A 4 -36.07 50.49 27.05
CA SER A 4 -35.04 51.42 26.61
C SER A 4 -34.07 50.63 25.74
N GLU A 5 -34.20 50.76 24.43
CA GLU A 5 -33.19 50.25 23.50
C GLU A 5 -31.92 51.04 23.77
N ASN A 6 -30.96 50.41 24.46
CA ASN A 6 -29.69 51.03 24.75
C ASN A 6 -28.93 51.15 23.41
N PRO A 7 -28.70 52.36 22.89
CA PRO A 7 -28.08 52.56 21.58
C PRO A 7 -26.67 51.93 21.52
N PHE A 8 -26.03 51.73 22.66
CA PHE A 8 -24.75 51.03 22.77
C PHE A 8 -24.88 49.54 22.47
N ILE A 9 -25.97 48.89 22.87
CA ILE A 9 -26.25 47.48 22.56
C ILE A 9 -26.53 47.33 21.06
N ALA A 10 -27.32 48.24 20.48
CA ALA A 10 -27.60 48.23 19.04
C ALA A 10 -26.30 48.39 18.21
N PHE A 11 -25.43 49.32 18.60
CA PHE A 11 -24.13 49.53 17.96
C PHE A 11 -23.22 48.29 18.08
N LEU A 12 -23.16 47.67 19.26
CA LEU A 12 -22.42 46.43 19.45
C LEU A 12 -22.94 45.29 18.56
N VAL A 13 -24.27 45.13 18.44
CA VAL A 13 -24.86 44.09 17.57
C VAL A 13 -24.53 44.34 16.10
N ILE A 14 -24.59 45.59 15.64
CA ILE A 14 -24.25 45.97 14.25
C ILE A 14 -22.79 45.64 13.92
N ILE A 15 -21.86 45.74 14.89
CA ILE A 15 -20.44 45.40 14.66
C ILE A 15 -20.19 43.90 14.81
N THR A 16 -20.73 43.29 15.86
CA THR A 16 -20.42 41.90 16.22
C THR A 16 -21.10 40.88 15.33
N ALA A 17 -22.33 41.14 14.86
CA ALA A 17 -23.05 40.19 14.03
C ALA A 17 -22.38 39.95 12.65
N PRO A 18 -21.92 40.97 11.90
CA PRO A 18 -21.19 40.75 10.65
C PRO A 18 -19.83 40.09 10.86
N ILE A 19 -19.13 40.39 11.96
CA ILE A 19 -17.84 39.76 12.27
C ILE A 19 -18.05 38.28 12.62
N ALA A 20 -19.07 37.94 13.42
CA ALA A 20 -19.40 36.56 13.76
C ALA A 20 -19.90 35.78 12.53
N ALA A 21 -20.75 36.38 11.70
CA ALA A 21 -21.20 35.78 10.44
C ALA A 21 -20.03 35.62 9.44
N GLY A 22 -19.14 36.61 9.36
CA GLY A 22 -17.93 36.55 8.55
C GLY A 22 -16.97 35.47 9.02
N ALA A 23 -16.71 35.38 10.32
CA ALA A 23 -15.89 34.31 10.91
C ALA A 23 -16.52 32.93 10.69
N LEU A 24 -17.84 32.80 10.85
CA LEU A 24 -18.55 31.56 10.54
C LEU A 24 -18.41 31.18 9.07
N LEU A 25 -18.65 32.10 8.13
CA LEU A 25 -18.53 31.82 6.70
C LEU A 25 -17.09 31.52 6.28
N LEU A 26 -16.12 32.28 6.80
CA LEU A 26 -14.70 32.11 6.51
C LEU A 26 -14.07 30.88 7.20
N THR A 27 -14.75 30.27 8.18
CA THR A 27 -14.31 29.00 8.78
C THR A 27 -15.06 27.82 8.19
N TRP A 28 -16.35 27.97 7.92
CA TRP A 28 -17.23 26.87 7.50
C TRP A 28 -17.06 26.48 6.02
N ALA A 29 -16.88 27.47 5.13
CA ALA A 29 -16.60 27.20 3.73
C ALA A 29 -15.26 26.45 3.52
N PRO A 30 -14.12 26.88 4.10
CA PRO A 30 -12.89 26.12 3.97
C PRO A 30 -12.89 24.82 4.78
N SER A 31 -13.66 24.70 5.87
CA SER A 31 -13.78 23.41 6.56
C SER A 31 -14.48 22.36 5.70
N ASN A 32 -15.56 22.73 4.99
CA ASN A 32 -16.22 21.79 4.07
C ASN A 32 -15.30 21.43 2.89
N HIS A 33 -14.61 22.41 2.30
CA HIS A 33 -13.59 22.17 1.28
C HIS A 33 -12.44 21.27 1.78
N PHE A 34 -12.06 21.35 3.06
CA PHE A 34 -11.03 20.49 3.65
C PHE A 34 -11.44 19.02 3.71
N PHE A 35 -12.74 18.72 3.82
CA PHE A 35 -13.26 17.35 3.82
C PHE A 35 -13.45 16.80 2.40
N ASP A 36 -13.79 17.63 1.42
CA ASP A 36 -14.02 17.20 0.03
C ASP A 36 -12.75 16.70 -0.67
N PHE A 37 -11.56 17.16 -0.26
CA PHE A 37 -10.26 16.69 -0.77
C PHE A 37 -9.48 15.85 0.25
N SER A 38 -10.17 15.25 1.21
CA SER A 38 -9.54 14.32 2.14
C SER A 38 -9.17 13.04 1.39
N PRO A 39 -7.91 12.53 1.47
CA PRO A 39 -7.46 11.31 0.81
C PRO A 39 -8.41 10.11 0.98
N LYS A 40 -9.01 10.00 2.17
CA LYS A 40 -10.04 9.00 2.51
C LYS A 40 -11.22 8.89 1.53
N TYR A 41 -11.59 9.99 0.88
CA TYR A 41 -12.73 10.05 -0.04
C TYR A 41 -12.33 10.39 -1.48
N ASP A 42 -11.05 10.73 -1.69
CA ASP A 42 -10.51 11.14 -2.98
C ASP A 42 -9.18 10.41 -3.21
N GLY A 43 -9.23 9.33 -4.00
CA GLY A 43 -8.04 8.57 -4.38
C GLY A 43 -7.10 9.32 -5.33
N TYR A 44 -7.49 10.47 -5.89
CA TYR A 44 -6.69 11.22 -6.86
C TYR A 44 -5.67 12.17 -6.20
N VAL A 45 -5.78 12.38 -4.89
CA VAL A 45 -4.84 13.23 -4.14
C VAL A 45 -3.76 12.39 -3.45
N PRO A 46 -2.54 12.94 -3.26
CA PRO A 46 -1.50 12.28 -2.50
C PRO A 46 -1.89 12.10 -1.02
N ALA A 47 -1.15 11.24 -0.32
CA ALA A 47 -1.28 11.08 1.12
C ALA A 47 -1.14 12.43 1.85
N ARG A 48 -1.95 12.63 2.90
CA ARG A 48 -1.95 13.89 3.67
C ARG A 48 -0.59 14.18 4.31
N ASP A 49 0.09 13.14 4.77
CA ASP A 49 1.45 13.20 5.28
C ASP A 49 2.29 12.11 4.61
N ILE A 50 2.84 12.47 3.44
CA ILE A 50 3.66 11.57 2.63
C ILE A 50 4.84 11.02 3.43
N SER A 51 5.48 11.83 4.28
CA SER A 51 6.66 11.40 5.06
C SER A 51 6.28 10.29 6.02
N THR A 52 5.23 10.50 6.82
CA THR A 52 4.76 9.49 7.77
C THR A 52 4.27 8.23 7.07
N THR A 53 3.62 8.36 5.90
CA THR A 53 3.21 7.22 5.08
C THR A 53 4.42 6.43 4.59
N VAL A 54 5.45 7.09 4.05
CA VAL A 54 6.70 6.46 3.62
C VAL A 54 7.37 5.73 4.79
N ASP A 55 7.54 6.40 5.93
CA ASP A 55 8.20 5.83 7.09
C ASP A 55 7.47 4.59 7.62
N THR A 56 6.14 4.66 7.69
CA THR A 56 5.29 3.54 8.14
C THR A 56 5.40 2.34 7.21
N VAL A 57 5.35 2.58 5.89
CA VAL A 57 5.48 1.50 4.90
C VAL A 57 6.88 0.91 4.94
N GLN A 58 7.90 1.75 4.99
CA GLN A 58 9.30 1.32 5.04
C GLN A 58 9.62 0.47 6.29
N ASP A 59 9.01 0.79 7.44
CA ASP A 59 9.17 0.01 8.67
C ASP A 59 8.61 -1.42 8.59
N ALA A 60 7.62 -1.63 7.72
CA ALA A 60 6.98 -2.90 7.42
C ALA A 60 7.60 -3.62 6.22
N THR A 61 8.45 -2.96 5.45
CA THR A 61 9.10 -3.50 4.25
C THR A 61 10.49 -4.06 4.56
N LEU A 62 10.82 -5.17 3.92
CA LEU A 62 12.10 -5.86 4.03
C LEU A 62 12.63 -6.19 2.64
N THR A 63 13.94 -6.21 2.51
CA THR A 63 14.63 -6.73 1.33
C THR A 63 14.76 -8.24 1.47
N VAL A 64 14.41 -8.98 0.42
CA VAL A 64 14.54 -10.44 0.34
C VAL A 64 15.82 -10.76 -0.40
N PHE A 65 16.63 -11.65 0.17
CA PHE A 65 17.84 -12.17 -0.42
C PHE A 65 17.70 -13.66 -0.62
N CYS A 66 17.83 -14.09 -1.87
CA CYS A 66 17.92 -15.48 -2.22
C CYS A 66 19.34 -15.80 -2.69
N ASP A 67 20.17 -16.31 -1.78
CA ASP A 67 21.58 -16.59 -2.02
C ASP A 67 21.73 -18.07 -2.46
N GLN A 68 22.04 -18.32 -3.74
CA GLN A 68 22.25 -19.67 -4.29
C GLN A 68 23.70 -20.15 -4.12
N SER A 69 24.64 -19.20 -4.17
CA SER A 69 26.08 -19.39 -3.95
C SER A 69 26.72 -18.03 -3.60
N ALA A 70 28.02 -17.99 -3.27
CA ALA A 70 28.70 -16.75 -2.89
C ALA A 70 28.58 -15.62 -3.93
N ASP A 71 28.50 -15.96 -5.22
CA ASP A 71 28.51 -15.00 -6.33
C ASP A 71 27.20 -15.00 -7.15
N ARG A 72 26.19 -15.77 -6.72
CA ARG A 72 24.88 -15.83 -7.40
C ARG A 72 23.74 -15.76 -6.40
N GLY A 73 22.90 -14.76 -6.57
CA GLY A 73 21.64 -14.63 -5.85
C GLY A 73 20.68 -13.69 -6.56
N SER A 74 19.42 -13.72 -6.12
CA SER A 74 18.40 -12.77 -6.52
C SER A 74 18.02 -11.90 -5.31
N LEU A 75 17.54 -10.71 -5.62
CA LEU A 75 17.05 -9.76 -4.63
C LEU A 75 15.63 -9.34 -5.00
N GLY A 76 14.80 -9.18 -3.98
CA GLY A 76 13.45 -8.67 -4.12
C GLY A 76 13.03 -7.92 -2.87
N THR A 77 11.74 -7.67 -2.78
CA THR A 77 11.12 -6.98 -1.65
C THR A 77 10.04 -7.86 -1.05
N ALA A 78 9.81 -7.72 0.26
CA ALA A 78 8.68 -8.30 0.95
C ALA A 78 8.12 -7.28 1.96
N TRP A 79 6.88 -7.45 2.37
CA TRP A 79 6.26 -6.57 3.35
C TRP A 79 5.42 -7.37 4.35
N ALA A 80 5.35 -6.87 5.58
CA ALA A 80 4.61 -7.52 6.65
C ALA A 80 3.10 -7.37 6.45
N ILE A 81 2.38 -8.49 6.48
CA ILE A 81 0.92 -8.54 6.37
C ILE A 81 0.29 -8.93 7.71
N ASP A 82 -0.94 -8.45 7.96
CA ASP A 82 -1.69 -8.85 9.13
C ASP A 82 -1.98 -10.36 9.10
N LYS A 83 -1.87 -11.01 10.25
CA LYS A 83 -2.14 -12.43 10.41
C LYS A 83 -3.64 -12.73 10.39
N GLU A 84 -4.47 -11.78 10.80
CA GLU A 84 -5.91 -11.97 10.90
C GLU A 84 -6.54 -12.22 9.52
N VAL A 85 -6.03 -11.54 8.49
CA VAL A 85 -6.47 -11.69 7.10
C VAL A 85 -5.92 -12.95 6.42
N LEU A 86 -4.97 -13.68 7.02
CA LEU A 86 -4.32 -14.82 6.37
C LEU A 86 -5.06 -16.15 6.59
N GLN A 87 -4.94 -17.05 5.61
CA GLN A 87 -5.44 -18.43 5.73
C GLN A 87 -4.54 -19.32 6.61
N ILE A 88 -3.31 -18.88 6.89
CA ILE A 88 -2.29 -19.63 7.62
C ILE A 88 -2.01 -18.94 8.96
N GLU A 89 -1.96 -19.72 10.03
CA GLU A 89 -1.61 -19.23 11.36
C GLU A 89 -0.10 -19.34 11.62
N SER A 90 0.49 -18.28 12.19
CA SER A 90 1.85 -18.31 12.71
C SER A 90 2.02 -17.39 13.91
N ALA A 91 2.85 -17.82 14.88
CA ALA A 91 3.25 -16.99 16.01
C ALA A 91 4.23 -15.88 15.61
N LYS A 92 4.91 -15.99 14.47
CA LYS A 92 5.94 -15.06 13.99
C LYS A 92 5.41 -14.09 12.93
N ALA A 93 6.19 -13.07 12.56
CA ALA A 93 5.77 -12.14 11.50
C ALA A 93 5.72 -12.86 10.14
N LEU A 94 4.72 -12.50 9.35
CA LEU A 94 4.45 -13.07 8.04
C LEU A 94 4.66 -12.00 6.98
N LEU A 95 5.34 -12.37 5.90
CA LEU A 95 5.72 -11.45 4.83
C LEU A 95 5.17 -11.94 3.48
N VAL A 96 4.60 -11.03 2.71
CA VAL A 96 4.21 -11.29 1.31
C VAL A 96 5.35 -10.86 0.39
N THR A 97 5.64 -11.68 -0.62
CA THR A 97 6.59 -11.38 -1.70
C THR A 97 6.16 -12.10 -2.98
N ASN A 98 6.94 -12.00 -4.07
CA ASN A 98 6.70 -12.80 -5.26
C ASN A 98 7.35 -14.18 -5.18
N HIS A 99 6.77 -15.14 -5.89
CA HIS A 99 7.33 -16.49 -5.99
C HIS A 99 8.65 -16.49 -6.78
N HIS A 100 8.75 -15.77 -7.90
CA HIS A 100 9.98 -15.76 -8.71
C HIS A 100 11.19 -15.21 -7.95
N VAL A 101 10.98 -14.34 -6.96
CA VAL A 101 12.05 -13.82 -6.09
C VAL A 101 12.69 -14.95 -5.28
N ILE A 102 11.89 -15.94 -4.87
CA ILE A 102 12.31 -17.02 -3.97
C ILE A 102 12.45 -18.38 -4.65
N GLU A 103 12.07 -18.52 -5.92
CA GLU A 103 11.96 -19.81 -6.64
C GLU A 103 13.26 -20.62 -6.58
N ASP A 104 14.40 -19.97 -6.77
CA ASP A 104 15.70 -20.64 -6.71
C ASP A 104 16.18 -20.97 -5.28
N CYS A 105 15.55 -20.38 -4.27
CA CYS A 105 15.81 -20.67 -2.87
C CYS A 105 14.92 -21.76 -2.27
N ILE A 106 13.98 -22.28 -3.05
CA ILE A 106 13.21 -23.48 -2.70
C ILE A 106 14.10 -24.74 -2.83
N LYS A 107 15.13 -24.67 -3.69
CA LYS A 107 16.04 -25.78 -3.96
C LYS A 107 16.99 -26.03 -2.77
N PRO A 108 17.38 -27.29 -2.50
CA PRO A 108 18.36 -27.61 -1.45
C PRO A 108 19.69 -26.90 -1.69
N GLY A 109 20.29 -26.37 -0.62
CA GLY A 109 21.61 -25.73 -0.65
C GLY A 109 21.58 -24.20 -0.82
N SER A 110 20.42 -23.62 -1.12
CA SER A 110 20.22 -22.17 -1.16
C SER A 110 19.86 -21.61 0.22
N LYS A 111 20.13 -20.32 0.44
CA LYS A 111 19.78 -19.61 1.67
C LYS A 111 18.78 -18.48 1.39
N LEU A 112 17.62 -18.56 2.03
CA LEU A 112 16.62 -17.50 2.02
C LEU A 112 16.76 -16.64 3.28
N SER A 113 16.95 -15.34 3.10
CA SER A 113 17.03 -14.39 4.21
C SER A 113 16.35 -13.07 3.88
N VAL A 114 15.98 -12.33 4.91
CA VAL A 114 15.40 -11.00 4.80
C VAL A 114 16.15 -10.01 5.67
N ALA A 115 16.16 -8.73 5.30
CA ALA A 115 16.69 -7.67 6.14
C ALA A 115 15.76 -6.46 6.10
N LYS A 116 15.63 -5.78 7.24
CA LYS A 116 15.16 -4.38 7.24
C LYS A 116 16.20 -3.51 6.53
N LEU A 117 15.77 -2.31 6.14
CA LEU A 117 16.63 -1.27 5.56
C LEU A 117 17.94 -1.13 6.35
N PHE A 118 19.07 -1.41 5.70
CA PHE A 118 20.43 -1.43 6.24
C PHE A 118 20.60 -2.25 7.53
N GLY A 119 19.72 -3.24 7.72
CA GLY A 119 19.65 -4.10 8.87
C GLY A 119 20.47 -5.37 8.73
N LYS A 120 20.50 -6.18 9.80
CA LYS A 120 21.11 -7.51 9.75
C LYS A 120 20.17 -8.48 9.05
N LYS A 121 20.72 -9.28 8.13
CA LYS A 121 20.02 -10.43 7.54
C LYS A 121 19.48 -11.37 8.64
N ARG A 122 18.28 -11.89 8.43
CA ARG A 122 17.58 -12.88 9.25
C ARG A 122 17.11 -14.00 8.36
N ASP A 123 17.23 -15.24 8.84
CA ASP A 123 16.75 -16.38 8.08
C ASP A 123 15.22 -16.33 7.98
N ALA A 124 14.71 -16.54 6.77
CA ALA A 124 13.28 -16.56 6.49
C ALA A 124 12.86 -17.95 6.02
N LYS A 125 11.65 -18.37 6.40
CA LYS A 125 11.09 -19.67 6.04
C LYS A 125 9.94 -19.49 5.08
N LEU A 126 9.94 -20.21 3.97
CA LEU A 126 8.80 -20.29 3.08
C LEU A 126 7.66 -21.11 3.74
N LEU A 127 6.45 -20.54 3.81
CA LEU A 127 5.27 -21.24 4.32
C LEU A 127 4.40 -21.78 3.18
N ILE A 128 4.05 -20.93 2.22
CA ILE A 128 3.25 -21.28 1.04
C ILE A 128 3.66 -20.40 -0.14
N TYR A 129 3.44 -20.88 -1.35
CA TYR A 129 3.53 -20.07 -2.55
C TYR A 129 2.43 -20.41 -3.54
N ASP A 130 2.12 -19.44 -4.39
CA ASP A 130 1.26 -19.59 -5.54
C ASP A 130 2.01 -19.28 -6.83
N LYS A 131 2.41 -20.34 -7.54
CA LYS A 131 3.13 -20.18 -8.81
C LYS A 131 2.26 -19.55 -9.91
N LYS A 132 0.93 -19.72 -9.87
CA LYS A 132 0.02 -19.15 -10.91
C LYS A 132 -0.01 -17.62 -10.83
N ASN A 133 -0.12 -17.08 -9.62
CA ASN A 133 -0.20 -15.65 -9.37
C ASN A 133 1.15 -15.02 -8.99
N ASP A 134 2.21 -15.83 -8.98
CA ASP A 134 3.56 -15.37 -8.65
C ASP A 134 3.66 -14.73 -7.26
N LEU A 135 3.04 -15.35 -6.25
CA LEU A 135 3.02 -14.86 -4.87
C LEU A 135 3.62 -15.88 -3.91
N ALA A 136 4.20 -15.42 -2.82
CA ALA A 136 4.72 -16.28 -1.75
C ALA A 136 4.52 -15.64 -0.37
N LEU A 137 4.36 -16.50 0.63
CA LEU A 137 4.26 -16.11 2.04
C LEU A 137 5.44 -16.68 2.80
N LEU A 138 6.21 -15.79 3.43
CA LEU A 138 7.37 -16.11 4.24
C LEU A 138 7.06 -15.88 5.72
N GLU A 139 7.79 -16.59 6.58
CA GLU A 139 7.81 -16.41 8.03
C GLU A 139 9.19 -15.93 8.46
N VAL A 140 9.23 -14.92 9.34
CA VAL A 140 10.47 -14.40 9.92
C VAL A 140 10.31 -14.13 11.42
N ASP A 141 11.36 -14.42 12.18
CA ASP A 141 11.43 -14.11 13.61
C ASP A 141 11.85 -12.65 13.85
N MET A 142 10.92 -11.73 13.58
CA MET A 142 11.06 -10.29 13.78
C MET A 142 9.74 -9.68 14.27
N LYS A 143 9.83 -8.59 15.04
CA LYS A 143 8.67 -7.76 15.39
C LYS A 143 8.49 -6.69 14.31
N LEU A 144 7.39 -6.78 13.59
CA LEU A 144 7.03 -5.87 12.50
C LEU A 144 5.58 -5.42 12.71
N LYS A 145 5.31 -4.15 12.42
CA LYS A 145 3.94 -3.67 12.30
C LYS A 145 3.46 -4.04 10.89
N PRO A 146 2.36 -4.79 10.73
CA PRO A 146 1.86 -5.15 9.41
C PRO A 146 1.25 -3.95 8.69
N LEU A 147 1.19 -4.05 7.37
CA LEU A 147 0.40 -3.16 6.52
C LEU A 147 -1.02 -3.68 6.40
N GLU A 148 -1.95 -2.73 6.34
CA GLU A 148 -3.36 -3.00 6.10
C GLU A 148 -3.63 -3.10 4.60
N LEU A 149 -4.65 -3.89 4.23
CA LEU A 149 -5.12 -4.01 2.86
C LEU A 149 -6.18 -2.93 2.59
N SER A 150 -6.21 -2.39 1.37
CA SER A 150 -7.20 -1.38 0.99
C SER A 150 -8.55 -2.03 0.71
N ASP A 151 -9.63 -1.47 1.27
CA ASP A 151 -11.00 -1.88 0.97
C ASP A 151 -11.56 -1.14 -0.26
N ALA A 152 -10.86 -0.12 -0.74
CA ALA A 152 -11.31 0.72 -1.84
C ALA A 152 -10.96 0.11 -3.19
N PHE A 153 -11.92 0.09 -4.11
CA PHE A 153 -11.65 -0.21 -5.51
C PHE A 153 -10.70 0.83 -6.13
N MET A 154 -9.69 0.33 -6.85
CA MET A 154 -8.69 1.17 -7.50
C MET A 154 -9.17 1.65 -8.86
N ASN A 155 -9.50 2.95 -8.95
CA ASN A 155 -9.87 3.59 -10.20
C ASN A 155 -8.65 4.13 -10.95
N SER A 156 -8.77 4.20 -12.27
CA SER A 156 -7.78 4.88 -13.13
C SER A 156 -7.57 6.33 -12.67
N GLY A 157 -6.31 6.72 -12.50
CA GLY A 157 -5.88 8.03 -12.02
C GLY A 157 -5.62 8.11 -10.53
N TYR A 158 -5.98 7.11 -9.74
CA TYR A 158 -5.69 7.11 -8.29
C TYR A 158 -4.19 7.17 -8.03
N TRP A 159 -3.81 8.02 -7.08
CA TRP A 159 -2.45 8.16 -6.60
C TRP A 159 -1.99 6.87 -5.94
N VAL A 160 -0.78 6.44 -6.26
CA VAL A 160 -0.15 5.29 -5.63
C VAL A 160 1.34 5.50 -5.41
N MET A 161 1.85 4.88 -4.35
CA MET A 161 3.25 4.81 -4.00
C MET A 161 3.76 3.38 -4.16
N SER A 162 4.92 3.24 -4.78
CA SER A 162 5.68 1.98 -4.80
C SER A 162 6.84 2.10 -3.83
N LEU A 163 7.02 1.08 -2.99
CA LEU A 163 8.16 1.01 -2.07
C LEU A 163 8.84 -0.35 -2.15
N GLY A 164 10.16 -0.34 -2.35
CA GLY A 164 10.96 -1.56 -2.40
C GLY A 164 12.46 -1.34 -2.50
N SER A 165 13.16 -2.29 -3.14
CA SER A 165 14.61 -2.32 -3.25
C SER A 165 15.08 -2.20 -4.71
N ALA A 166 14.71 -1.10 -5.38
CA ALA A 166 14.97 -0.88 -6.80
C ALA A 166 16.48 -0.94 -7.14
N ALA A 167 16.87 -1.82 -8.05
CA ALA A 167 18.26 -2.12 -8.41
C ALA A 167 19.17 -2.42 -7.19
N GLY A 168 18.60 -2.96 -6.11
CA GLY A 168 19.30 -3.21 -4.85
C GLY A 168 19.43 -1.99 -3.93
N TYR A 169 18.92 -0.82 -4.33
CA TYR A 169 18.81 0.35 -3.46
C TYR A 169 17.59 0.19 -2.54
N GLU A 170 17.83 -0.33 -1.35
CA GLU A 170 16.83 -0.52 -0.30
C GLU A 170 16.13 0.80 0.06
N GLY A 171 14.80 0.76 0.29
CA GLY A 171 14.01 1.94 0.63
C GLY A 171 13.73 2.87 -0.56
N SER A 172 13.81 2.36 -1.78
CA SER A 172 13.44 3.10 -2.99
C SER A 172 11.94 3.38 -3.00
N VAL A 173 11.58 4.65 -3.12
CA VAL A 173 10.20 5.13 -3.20
C VAL A 173 9.95 5.80 -4.53
N SER A 174 8.84 5.48 -5.17
CA SER A 174 8.34 6.20 -6.35
C SER A 174 6.84 6.42 -6.26
N PHE A 175 6.36 7.48 -6.90
CA PHE A 175 4.97 7.87 -6.92
C PHE A 175 4.45 7.92 -8.35
N GLY A 176 3.15 7.74 -8.51
CA GLY A 176 2.48 7.82 -9.78
C GLY A 176 1.01 7.50 -9.60
N ASN A 177 0.41 6.87 -10.60
CA ASN A 177 -1.03 6.63 -10.62
C ASN A 177 -1.39 5.27 -11.20
N ILE A 178 -2.57 4.79 -10.83
CA ILE A 178 -3.23 3.67 -11.47
C ILE A 178 -3.62 4.06 -12.89
N ILE A 179 -3.37 3.18 -13.85
CA ILE A 179 -3.82 3.33 -15.24
C ILE A 179 -5.07 2.50 -15.47
N ASN A 180 -5.07 1.26 -14.98
CA ASN A 180 -6.19 0.35 -15.10
C ASN A 180 -6.09 -0.77 -14.06
N THR A 181 -7.21 -1.39 -13.73
CA THR A 181 -7.30 -2.50 -12.79
C THR A 181 -8.10 -3.61 -13.46
N THR A 182 -7.55 -4.82 -13.46
CA THR A 182 -8.28 -6.05 -13.81
C THR A 182 -8.56 -6.83 -12.53
N TYR A 183 -9.21 -7.99 -12.68
CA TYR A 183 -9.43 -8.90 -11.57
C TYR A 183 -8.12 -9.27 -10.85
N ASP A 184 -7.06 -9.64 -11.57
CA ASP A 184 -5.82 -10.14 -11.00
C ASP A 184 -4.65 -9.14 -11.03
N GLU A 185 -4.78 -8.01 -11.73
CA GLU A 185 -3.70 -7.06 -11.93
C GLU A 185 -4.10 -5.60 -11.69
N VAL A 186 -3.12 -4.84 -11.22
CA VAL A 186 -3.16 -3.39 -11.08
C VAL A 186 -2.05 -2.82 -11.94
N LEU A 187 -2.41 -2.02 -12.94
CA LEU A 187 -1.47 -1.37 -13.86
C LEU A 187 -1.20 0.06 -13.39
N PHE A 188 0.07 0.45 -13.30
CA PHE A 188 0.48 1.74 -12.71
C PHE A 188 1.69 2.36 -13.41
N THR A 189 1.93 3.66 -13.20
CA THR A 189 3.00 4.44 -13.88
C THR A 189 4.31 4.58 -13.12
N ASN A 190 4.33 4.23 -11.83
CA ASN A 190 5.47 4.46 -10.94
C ASN A 190 6.75 3.82 -11.49
N ASN A 191 7.88 4.54 -11.39
CA ASN A 191 9.18 4.00 -11.75
C ASN A 191 9.53 2.81 -10.85
N ILE A 192 9.80 1.65 -11.47
CA ILE A 192 10.30 0.46 -10.79
C ILE A 192 11.55 -0.08 -11.48
N SER A 193 12.28 -0.93 -10.78
CA SER A 193 13.43 -1.67 -11.32
C SER A 193 13.48 -3.04 -10.68
N GLU A 194 14.36 -3.92 -11.20
CA GLU A 194 14.64 -5.21 -10.57
C GLU A 194 14.89 -5.03 -9.06
N GLY A 195 14.33 -5.91 -8.23
CA GLY A 195 14.37 -5.78 -6.77
C GLY A 195 13.14 -5.13 -6.14
N ASN A 196 12.31 -4.39 -6.90
CA ASN A 196 10.98 -3.97 -6.43
C ASN A 196 9.96 -5.11 -6.41
N SER A 197 10.21 -6.20 -7.16
CA SER A 197 9.34 -7.37 -7.16
C SER A 197 9.10 -7.90 -5.75
N GLY A 198 7.83 -8.08 -5.40
CA GLY A 198 7.32 -8.47 -4.10
C GLY A 198 7.06 -7.29 -3.16
N GLY A 199 7.40 -6.06 -3.58
CA GLY A 199 7.12 -4.83 -2.86
C GLY A 199 5.63 -4.48 -2.86
N ALA A 200 5.23 -3.60 -1.94
CA ALA A 200 3.85 -3.17 -1.83
C ALA A 200 3.59 -1.98 -2.76
N LEU A 201 2.45 -2.02 -3.45
CA LEU A 201 1.82 -0.85 -4.06
C LEU A 201 0.82 -0.29 -3.05
N ILE A 202 0.93 1.00 -2.74
CA ILE A 202 0.28 1.64 -1.60
C ILE A 202 -0.62 2.78 -2.07
N ASP A 203 -1.83 2.88 -1.53
CA ASP A 203 -2.74 4.01 -1.76
C ASP A 203 -2.38 5.24 -0.91
N ASN A 204 -3.14 6.32 -1.10
CA ASN A 204 -2.97 7.58 -0.37
C ASN A 204 -3.36 7.52 1.12
N GLU A 205 -3.90 6.41 1.62
CA GLU A 205 -4.12 6.15 3.04
C GLU A 205 -3.00 5.31 3.67
N GLY A 206 -2.03 4.84 2.88
CA GLY A 206 -0.95 3.98 3.36
C GLY A 206 -1.32 2.49 3.38
N LYS A 207 -2.39 2.08 2.70
CA LYS A 207 -2.84 0.70 2.61
C LYS A 207 -2.38 0.04 1.33
N VAL A 208 -2.20 -1.27 1.37
CA VAL A 208 -1.75 -2.07 0.22
C VAL A 208 -2.89 -2.27 -0.75
N VAL A 209 -2.65 -1.98 -2.03
CA VAL A 209 -3.58 -2.21 -3.13
C VAL A 209 -3.14 -3.33 -4.06
N GLY A 210 -1.87 -3.74 -3.97
CA GLY A 210 -1.31 -4.84 -4.75
C GLY A 210 0.15 -5.13 -4.42
N VAL A 211 0.66 -6.20 -5.02
CA VAL A 211 2.06 -6.65 -4.91
C VAL A 211 2.76 -6.40 -6.23
N ILE A 212 3.78 -5.54 -6.25
CA ILE A 212 4.55 -5.21 -7.46
C ILE A 212 5.21 -6.47 -7.98
N THR A 213 4.97 -6.83 -9.25
CA THR A 213 5.38 -8.14 -9.79
C THR A 213 6.28 -8.01 -11.00
N TRP A 214 5.90 -7.17 -11.97
CA TRP A 214 6.61 -7.04 -13.23
C TRP A 214 6.66 -5.58 -13.69
N GLY A 215 7.71 -5.26 -14.44
CA GLY A 215 7.87 -3.96 -15.09
C GLY A 215 8.19 -4.14 -16.55
N VAL A 216 7.79 -3.17 -17.36
CA VAL A 216 8.11 -3.21 -18.79
C VAL A 216 9.51 -2.68 -19.03
N ASN A 217 10.27 -3.39 -19.86
CA ASN A 217 11.64 -3.03 -20.25
C ASN A 217 11.77 -2.57 -21.71
N ASN A 218 10.66 -2.29 -22.40
CA ASN A 218 10.67 -1.79 -23.77
C ASN A 218 10.35 -0.30 -23.83
N GLU A 219 10.79 0.37 -24.90
CA GLU A 219 10.65 1.83 -25.05
C GLU A 219 9.23 2.30 -25.43
N ARG A 220 8.29 1.38 -25.65
CA ARG A 220 6.94 1.71 -26.14
C ARG A 220 5.90 1.78 -25.04
N GLU A 221 6.06 0.96 -24.02
CA GLU A 221 5.11 0.82 -22.93
C GLU A 221 5.63 1.57 -21.70
N GLN A 222 4.76 2.37 -21.09
CA GLN A 222 5.12 3.30 -20.01
C GLN A 222 4.36 2.97 -18.72
N TYR A 223 4.14 1.68 -18.46
CA TYR A 223 3.40 1.19 -17.30
C TYR A 223 4.00 -0.10 -16.77
N ASN A 224 3.65 -0.43 -15.54
CA ASN A 224 4.11 -1.60 -14.80
C ASN A 224 2.91 -2.34 -14.20
N GLY A 225 3.15 -3.54 -13.68
CA GLY A 225 2.10 -4.39 -13.15
C GLY A 225 2.35 -4.90 -11.74
N ALA A 226 1.30 -4.86 -10.94
CA ALA A 226 1.20 -5.49 -9.64
C ALA A 226 0.08 -6.52 -9.66
N LYS A 227 0.20 -7.59 -8.88
CA LYS A 227 -0.94 -8.47 -8.61
C LYS A 227 -1.89 -7.81 -7.64
N SER A 228 -3.19 -7.85 -7.97
CA SER A 228 -4.27 -7.27 -7.16
C SER A 228 -4.42 -8.03 -5.84
N LEU A 229 -5.20 -7.46 -4.91
CA LEU A 229 -5.57 -8.15 -3.67
C LEU A 229 -6.41 -9.41 -3.92
N ASP A 230 -7.22 -9.44 -5.00
CA ASP A 230 -8.00 -10.62 -5.38
C ASP A 230 -7.09 -11.82 -5.71
N ALA A 231 -5.93 -11.57 -6.33
CA ALA A 231 -4.95 -12.64 -6.61
C ALA A 231 -4.42 -13.32 -5.33
N LEU A 232 -4.39 -12.61 -4.19
CA LEU A 232 -3.98 -13.18 -2.90
C LEU A 232 -5.06 -14.11 -2.32
N CYS A 233 -6.34 -13.94 -2.68
CA CYS A 233 -7.46 -14.72 -2.14
C CYS A 233 -7.39 -16.21 -2.42
N LEU A 234 -6.66 -16.59 -3.47
CA LEU A 234 -6.60 -17.98 -3.91
C LEU A 234 -5.86 -18.88 -2.91
N LYS A 235 -4.74 -18.41 -2.34
CA LYS A 235 -3.91 -19.24 -1.44
C LYS A 235 -3.38 -18.53 -0.19
N ILE A 236 -3.42 -17.19 -0.13
CA ILE A 236 -2.70 -16.43 0.89
C ILE A 236 -3.69 -15.86 1.92
N ILE A 237 -4.63 -15.02 1.48
CA ILE A 237 -5.58 -14.32 2.37
C ILE A 237 -6.96 -14.97 2.35
N LYS A 238 -7.72 -14.78 3.43
CA LYS A 238 -9.14 -15.09 3.53
C LYS A 238 -9.92 -13.99 2.81
N CYS A 239 -10.82 -14.40 1.94
CA CYS A 239 -11.68 -13.48 1.18
C CYS A 239 -13.13 -13.93 1.30
N GLU A 240 -14.02 -12.96 1.46
CA GLU A 240 -15.43 -13.18 1.76
C GLU A 240 -16.31 -13.13 0.51
N TYR A 241 -15.91 -12.35 -0.51
CA TYR A 241 -16.67 -12.17 -1.73
C TYR A 241 -16.35 -13.23 -2.79
N GLN A 242 -17.24 -13.32 -3.78
CA GLN A 242 -17.07 -14.18 -4.95
C GLN A 242 -17.54 -13.45 -6.22
N TYR A 243 -16.77 -13.63 -7.29
CA TYR A 243 -17.08 -13.12 -8.62
C TYR A 243 -16.64 -14.13 -9.67
N ASP A 244 -17.53 -14.46 -10.61
CA ASP A 244 -17.32 -15.48 -11.65
C ASP A 244 -16.75 -16.83 -11.14
N GLY A 245 -17.18 -17.25 -9.94
CA GLY A 245 -16.75 -18.50 -9.31
C GLY A 245 -15.39 -18.44 -8.61
N GLU A 246 -14.69 -17.31 -8.63
CA GLU A 246 -13.42 -17.10 -7.92
C GLU A 246 -13.63 -16.21 -6.68
N LYS A 247 -12.82 -16.42 -5.63
CA LYS A 247 -12.90 -15.64 -4.37
C LYS A 247 -12.24 -14.29 -4.55
N THR A 248 -12.89 -13.22 -4.08
CA THR A 248 -12.40 -11.85 -4.23
C THR A 248 -12.33 -11.11 -2.90
N TRP A 249 -11.35 -10.22 -2.81
CA TRP A 249 -11.18 -9.25 -1.74
C TRP A 249 -12.20 -8.13 -1.89
N TYR A 250 -12.47 -7.70 -3.12
CA TYR A 250 -13.47 -6.68 -3.40
C TYR A 250 -14.82 -7.27 -3.82
N ASN A 251 -15.91 -6.53 -3.57
CA ASN A 251 -17.25 -6.91 -4.01
C ASN A 251 -17.53 -6.40 -5.43
N TRP A 252 -17.31 -7.23 -6.43
CA TRP A 252 -17.52 -6.89 -7.84
C TRP A 252 -19.00 -6.97 -8.30
N ASN A 253 -19.94 -7.30 -7.41
CA ASN A 253 -21.36 -7.43 -7.75
C ASN A 253 -22.19 -6.16 -7.45
N ASP A 254 -21.58 -5.15 -6.84
CA ASP A 254 -22.21 -3.85 -6.53
C ASP A 254 -21.96 -2.83 -7.65
#